data_AF-A0A558A4N9-F1
#
_entry.id   AF-A0A558A4N9-F1
#
_cell.length_a   1.000
_cell.length_b   1.000
_cell.length_c   1.000
_cell.angle_alpha   90.00
_cell.angle_beta   90.00
_cell.angle_gamma   90.00
#
_symmetry.space_group_name_H-M   'P 1'
#
loop_
_entity.id
_entity.type
_entity.pdbx_description
1 polymer ?
#
loop_
_entity_poly.entity_id
_entity_poly.type
_entity_poly.pdbx_seq_one_letter_code
_entity_poly.pdbx_strand_id
1 'polypeptide(L)'
;MTATTQYPRLTGTYELDPAHTRLGFVARHAMITKVRGAFSEFTGTARIDGDHPERSGVTVTIKATSIDTRNADRDAHLRSNDFLKMDEYPEITFRSTKIE
;
A
#
# COMPACT_ATOMS: atom_id res chain seq x y z
N MET A 1 -21.92 -26.83 11.68
CA MET A 1 -22.50 -25.52 12.02
C MET A 1 -21.92 -24.51 11.04
N THR A 2 -22.70 -24.07 10.06
CA THR A 2 -22.29 -23.01 9.13
C THR A 2 -22.47 -21.68 9.86
N ALA A 3 -21.37 -21.01 10.17
CA ALA A 3 -21.43 -19.65 10.72
C ALA A 3 -21.89 -18.71 9.60
N THR A 4 -23.08 -18.15 9.74
CA THR A 4 -23.52 -17.04 8.89
C THR A 4 -22.63 -15.84 9.21
N THR A 5 -21.79 -15.41 8.27
CA THR A 5 -20.97 -14.22 8.42
C THR A 5 -21.86 -13.00 8.62
N GLN A 6 -21.85 -12.42 9.82
CA GLN A 6 -22.55 -11.16 10.10
C GLN A 6 -21.62 -9.98 9.80
N TYR A 7 -21.65 -9.52 8.55
CA TYR A 7 -20.90 -8.34 8.10
C TYR A 7 -21.19 -7.06 8.90
N PRO A 8 -22.40 -6.79 9.44
CA PRO A 8 -22.66 -5.56 10.19
C PRO A 8 -21.76 -5.34 11.41
N ARG A 9 -21.25 -6.43 12.01
CA ARG A 9 -20.30 -6.34 13.13
C ARG A 9 -18.90 -5.88 12.71
N LEU A 10 -18.61 -5.88 11.41
CA LEU A 10 -17.37 -5.38 10.82
C LEU A 10 -17.46 -3.88 10.48
N THR A 11 -18.60 -3.23 10.73
CA THR A 11 -18.72 -1.79 10.55
C THR A 11 -17.76 -1.06 11.49
N GLY A 12 -16.89 -0.23 10.94
CA GLY A 12 -15.90 0.48 11.74
C GLY A 12 -14.81 1.14 10.90
N THR A 13 -13.92 1.83 11.60
CA THR A 13 -12.68 2.36 11.01
C THR A 13 -11.52 1.53 11.52
N TYR A 14 -10.73 1.02 10.58
CA TYR A 14 -9.58 0.17 10.83
C TYR A 14 -8.33 0.89 10.36
N GLU A 15 -7.27 0.82 11.15
CA GLU A 15 -5.95 1.34 10.77
C GLU A 15 -5.07 0.18 10.29
N LEU A 16 -4.28 0.43 9.25
CA LEU A 16 -3.26 -0.51 8.81
C LEU A 16 -2.19 -0.60 9.88
N ASP A 17 -1.95 -1.81 10.39
CA ASP A 17 -0.81 -2.10 11.25
C ASP A 17 0.45 -2.27 10.40
N PRO A 18 1.44 -1.36 10.48
CA PRO A 18 2.66 -1.46 9.67
C PRO A 18 3.49 -2.71 9.98
N ALA A 19 3.41 -3.28 11.19
CA ALA A 19 4.19 -4.46 11.57
C ALA A 19 3.69 -5.75 10.87
N HIS A 20 2.42 -5.77 10.46
CA HIS A 20 1.78 -6.94 9.84
C HIS A 20 1.30 -6.67 8.40
N THR A 21 1.62 -5.50 7.85
CA THR A 21 1.24 -5.09 6.50
C THR A 21 2.47 -4.99 5.61
N ARG A 22 2.34 -5.38 4.34
CA ARG A 22 3.40 -5.22 3.34
C ARG A 22 2.85 -4.57 2.07
N LEU A 23 3.38 -3.40 1.72
CA LEU A 23 3.17 -2.75 0.43
C LEU A 23 4.30 -3.16 -0.53
N GLY A 24 4.13 -4.31 -1.19
CA GLY A 24 5.15 -4.92 -2.05
C GLY A 24 4.92 -4.68 -3.54
N PHE A 25 6.01 -4.64 -4.31
CA PHE A 25 5.96 -4.60 -5.78
C PHE A 25 6.94 -5.61 -6.41
N VAL A 26 6.72 -5.90 -7.69
CA VAL A 26 7.62 -6.69 -8.52
C VAL A 26 7.78 -6.01 -9.88
N ALA A 27 9.03 -5.78 -10.29
CA ALA A 27 9.38 -5.26 -11.60
C ALA A 27 10.25 -6.26 -12.36
N ARG A 28 10.18 -6.27 -13.70
CA ARG A 28 11.07 -7.06 -14.54
C ARG A 28 12.34 -6.26 -14.82
N HIS A 29 13.50 -6.89 -14.66
CA HIS A 29 14.79 -6.32 -15.05
C HIS A 29 15.34 -7.08 -16.25
N ALA A 30 15.64 -6.33 -17.32
CA ALA A 30 16.08 -6.83 -18.62
C ALA A 30 15.19 -7.96 -19.18
N MET A 31 13.87 -7.91 -18.92
CA MET A 31 12.87 -8.90 -19.35
C MET A 31 13.05 -10.34 -18.84
N ILE A 32 14.05 -10.60 -18.01
CA ILE A 32 14.41 -11.96 -17.57
C ILE A 32 14.24 -12.09 -16.06
N THR A 33 14.84 -11.19 -15.29
CA THR A 33 14.88 -11.30 -13.83
C THR A 33 13.75 -10.51 -13.19
N LYS A 34 13.29 -10.95 -12.01
CA LYS A 34 12.28 -10.22 -11.22
C LYS A 34 12.97 -9.54 -10.06
N VAL A 35 12.85 -8.21 -9.98
CA VAL A 35 13.23 -7.42 -8.82
C VAL A 35 12.00 -7.29 -7.94
N ARG A 36 12.14 -7.66 -6.67
CA ARG A 36 11.09 -7.51 -5.66
C ARG A 36 11.48 -6.36 -4.74
N GLY A 37 10.52 -5.51 -4.43
CA GLY A 37 10.72 -4.46 -3.43
C GLY A 37 9.47 -4.26 -2.59
N ALA A 38 9.57 -3.32 -1.66
CA ALA A 38 8.45 -2.80 -0.89
C ALA A 38 8.72 -1.37 -0.43
N PHE A 39 7.70 -0.76 0.14
CA PHE A 39 7.82 0.47 0.92
C PHE A 39 7.64 0.13 2.40
N SER A 40 8.57 0.55 3.24
CA SER A 40 8.55 0.24 4.69
C SER A 40 7.84 1.28 5.54
N GLU A 41 7.57 2.48 5.03
CA GLU A 41 6.91 3.55 5.77
C GLU A 41 5.62 3.96 5.08
N PHE A 42 4.50 3.68 5.74
CA PHE A 42 3.17 4.02 5.26
C PHE A 42 2.18 4.11 6.43
N THR A 43 1.08 4.80 6.16
CA THR A 43 -0.12 4.80 7.00
C THR A 43 -1.30 4.48 6.13
N GLY A 44 -2.35 3.89 6.69
CA GLY A 44 -3.60 3.76 5.97
C GLY A 44 -4.77 3.46 6.86
N THR A 45 -5.95 3.72 6.32
CA THR A 45 -7.22 3.57 7.02
C THR A 45 -8.23 2.95 6.08
N ALA A 46 -8.99 1.98 6.58
CA ALA A 46 -10.15 1.41 5.91
C ALA A 46 -11.39 1.72 6.74
N ARG A 47 -12.34 2.46 6.17
CA ARG A 47 -13.69 2.55 6.70
C ARG A 47 -14.49 1.41 6.08
N ILE A 48 -14.99 0.51 6.91
CA ILE A 48 -15.85 -0.59 6.49
C ILE A 48 -17.28 -0.27 6.92
N ASP A 49 -18.20 -0.41 5.99
CA ASP A 49 -19.64 -0.41 6.23
C ASP A 49 -20.14 -1.83 5.97
N GLY A 50 -20.42 -2.56 7.06
CA GLY A 50 -20.82 -3.96 7.00
C GLY A 50 -22.27 -4.18 6.59
N ASP A 51 -23.11 -3.13 6.68
CA ASP A 51 -24.48 -3.15 6.17
C ASP A 51 -24.51 -2.83 4.68
N HIS A 52 -23.62 -1.94 4.23
CA HIS A 52 -23.50 -1.44 2.86
C HIS A 52 -22.04 -1.42 2.38
N PRO A 53 -21.44 -2.58 2.02
CA PRO A 53 -20.01 -2.67 1.67
C PRO A 53 -19.54 -1.69 0.60
N GLU A 54 -20.40 -1.33 -0.36
CA GLU A 54 -20.13 -0.35 -1.41
C GLU A 54 -19.85 1.07 -0.88
N ARG A 55 -20.28 1.37 0.35
CA ARG A 55 -20.02 2.63 1.06
C ARG A 55 -18.70 2.62 1.83
N SER A 56 -17.98 1.51 1.82
CA SER A 56 -16.65 1.40 2.40
C SER A 56 -15.63 2.22 1.61
N GLY A 57 -14.48 2.48 2.22
CA GLY A 57 -13.39 3.20 1.56
C GLY A 57 -12.04 2.94 2.19
N VAL A 58 -11.00 3.02 1.36
CA VAL A 58 -9.60 2.79 1.76
C VAL A 58 -8.75 3.99 1.35
N THR A 59 -7.90 4.45 2.25
CA THR A 59 -6.86 5.46 1.98
C THR A 59 -5.53 4.95 2.47
N VAL A 60 -4.48 5.10 1.67
CA VAL A 60 -3.10 4.76 2.03
C VAL A 60 -2.18 5.90 1.60
N THR A 61 -1.25 6.28 2.48
CA THR A 61 -0.18 7.23 2.21
C THR A 61 1.15 6.52 2.44
N ILE A 62 2.05 6.59 1.47
CA ILE A 62 3.34 5.89 1.47
C ILE A 62 4.45 6.93 1.36
N LYS A 63 5.50 6.83 2.18
CA LYS A 63 6.70 7.65 2.00
C LYS A 63 7.54 7.06 0.86
N ALA A 64 7.72 7.81 -0.22
CA ALA A 64 8.40 7.32 -1.42
C ALA A 64 9.86 6.89 -1.13
N THR A 65 10.53 7.61 -0.22
CA THR A 65 11.91 7.33 0.21
C THR A 65 12.09 5.99 0.93
N SER A 66 11.00 5.42 1.45
CA SER A 66 11.02 4.12 2.14
C SER A 66 11.10 2.90 1.22
N ILE A 67 11.32 3.12 -0.08
CA ILE A 67 11.55 2.05 -1.05
C ILE A 67 12.75 1.20 -0.63
N ASP A 68 12.57 -0.12 -0.64
CA ASP A 68 13.60 -1.11 -0.33
C ASP A 68 13.51 -2.26 -1.32
N THR A 69 14.59 -2.49 -2.07
CA THR A 69 14.77 -3.62 -2.97
C THR A 69 15.85 -4.58 -2.49
N ARG A 70 16.33 -4.39 -1.25
CA ARG A 70 17.43 -5.13 -0.60
C ARG A 70 18.76 -4.99 -1.35
N ASN A 71 18.96 -3.87 -2.03
CA ASN A 71 20.22 -3.53 -2.70
C ASN A 71 20.45 -2.03 -2.58
N ALA A 72 21.43 -1.65 -1.76
CA ALA A 72 21.67 -0.27 -1.39
C ALA A 72 21.93 0.66 -2.59
N ASP A 73 22.73 0.21 -3.57
CA ASP A 73 23.05 1.00 -4.77
C ASP A 73 21.81 1.25 -5.63
N ARG A 74 20.98 0.21 -5.82
CA ARG A 74 19.73 0.34 -6.56
C ARG A 74 18.73 1.22 -5.82
N ASP A 75 18.64 1.10 -4.50
CA ASP A 75 17.73 1.92 -3.70
C ASP A 75 18.18 3.38 -3.69
N ALA A 76 19.48 3.66 -3.64
CA ALA A 76 20.02 5.00 -3.81
C ALA A 76 19.67 5.59 -5.19
N HIS A 77 19.79 4.80 -6.25
CA HIS A 77 19.42 5.22 -7.60
C HIS A 77 17.90 5.44 -7.73
N LEU A 78 17.05 4.58 -7.16
CA LEU A 78 15.59 4.74 -7.19
C LEU A 78 15.11 5.98 -6.41
N ARG A 79 15.86 6.38 -5.39
CA ARG A 79 15.61 7.61 -4.62
C ARG A 79 16.19 8.86 -5.27
N SER A 80 16.92 8.75 -6.39
CA SER A 80 17.32 9.91 -7.17
C SER A 80 16.12 10.55 -7.88
N ASN A 81 16.35 11.72 -8.48
CA ASN A 81 15.33 12.44 -9.25
C ASN A 81 15.00 11.83 -10.62
N ASP A 82 15.55 10.66 -10.94
CA ASP A 82 15.33 9.98 -12.24
C ASP A 82 14.06 9.12 -12.27
N PHE A 83 13.48 8.81 -11.10
CA PHE A 83 12.32 7.92 -11.01
C PHE A 83 11.10 8.59 -10.39
N LEU A 84 11.06 8.67 -9.06
CA LEU A 84 9.88 9.09 -8.32
C LEU A 84 9.91 10.58 -7.96
N LYS A 85 11.01 11.29 -8.27
CA LYS A 85 11.19 12.72 -7.96
C LYS A 85 10.79 13.05 -6.52
N MET A 86 11.32 12.28 -5.57
CA MET A 86 10.82 12.22 -4.20
C MET A 86 10.99 13.53 -3.42
N ASP A 87 11.91 14.40 -3.84
CA ASP A 87 12.07 15.74 -3.27
C ASP A 87 10.85 16.63 -3.55
N GLU A 88 10.20 16.44 -4.71
CA GLU A 88 9.00 17.18 -5.14
C GLU A 88 7.72 16.42 -4.76
N TYR A 89 7.75 15.09 -4.83
CA TYR A 89 6.63 14.19 -4.55
C TYR A 89 6.99 13.17 -3.46
N PRO A 90 7.07 13.60 -2.19
CA PRO A 90 7.54 12.73 -1.09
C PRO A 90 6.55 11.62 -0.72
N GLU A 91 5.29 11.75 -1.14
CA GLU A 91 4.21 10.83 -0.79
C GLU A 91 3.54 10.22 -2.02
N ILE A 92 3.31 8.90 -1.95
CA ILE A 92 2.47 8.17 -2.90
C ILE A 92 1.14 7.89 -2.20
N THR A 93 0.04 8.40 -2.74
CA THR A 93 -1.28 8.25 -2.12
C THR A 93 -2.21 7.37 -2.96
N PHE A 94 -2.91 6.45 -2.31
CA PHE A 94 -4.02 5.71 -2.87
C PHE A 94 -5.31 6.08 -2.13
N ARG A 95 -6.37 6.37 -2.89
CA ARG A 95 -7.72 6.55 -2.37
C ARG A 95 -8.69 5.77 -3.25
N SER A 96 -9.44 4.84 -2.66
CA SER A 96 -10.50 4.14 -3.37
C SER A 96 -11.56 5.13 -3.85
N THR A 97 -11.96 5.01 -5.11
CA THR A 97 -13.06 5.82 -5.68
C THR A 97 -14.37 5.05 -5.76
N LYS A 98 -14.32 3.71 -5.64
CA LYS A 98 -15.47 2.81 -5.69
C LYS A 98 -15.12 1.49 -5.01
N ILE A 99 -16.10 0.87 -4.34
CA ILE A 99 -16.06 -0.50 -3.82
C ILE A 99 -17.30 -1.22 -4.37
N GLU A 100 -17.13 -2.45 -4.88
CA GLU A 100 -18.18 -3.30 -5.47
C GLU A 100 -18.02 -4.75 -5.05
#